data_AF-A0A2H5ZYC0-F1
#
_entry.id   AF-A0A2H5ZYC0-F1
#
_cell.length_a   1.000
_cell.length_b   1.000
_cell.length_c   1.000
_cell.angle_alpha   90.00
_cell.angle_beta   90.00
_cell.angle_gamma   90.00
#
_symmetry.space_group_name_H-M   'P 1'
#
loop_
_entity.id
_entity.type
_entity.pdbx_description
1 polymer ?
#
loop_
_entity_poly.entity_id
_entity_poly.type
_entity_poly.pdbx_seq_one_letter_code
_entity_poly.pdbx_strand_id
1 'polypeptide(L)'
;MSRVGGVSTDPADPQAVALRRAAQEFEALVLAQLLKSARRATEGWGGGELHPGLSVWREVLDEQLALAVAKAGGLGLARYLEQALRRR
;
A
#
# COMPACT_ATOMS: atom_id res chain seq x y z
N MET A 1 -19.33 -30.75 12.08
CA MET A 1 -18.12 -30.08 12.57
C MET A 1 -17.36 -29.54 11.36
N SER A 2 -17.64 -28.30 10.96
CA SER A 2 -17.03 -27.68 9.79
C SER A 2 -15.56 -27.36 10.08
N ARG A 3 -14.67 -27.92 9.24
CA ARG A 3 -13.23 -27.62 9.27
C ARG A 3 -13.04 -26.11 9.11
N VAL A 4 -12.46 -25.49 10.13
CA VAL A 4 -11.85 -24.17 10.02
C VAL A 4 -10.79 -24.28 8.91
N GLY A 5 -11.00 -23.53 7.83
CA GLY A 5 -10.08 -23.47 6.70
C GLY A 5 -8.75 -22.89 7.15
N GLY A 6 -7.75 -23.74 7.35
CA GLY A 6 -6.38 -23.31 7.56
C GLY A 6 -5.85 -22.75 6.25
N VAL A 7 -5.36 -21.50 6.28
CA VAL A 7 -4.59 -20.92 5.18
C VAL A 7 -3.42 -21.86 4.91
N SER A 8 -3.37 -22.41 3.71
CA SER A 8 -2.31 -23.36 3.37
C SER A 8 -0.97 -22.62 3.22
N THR A 9 0.12 -23.29 3.56
CA THR A 9 1.48 -22.73 3.48
C THR A 9 2.08 -22.80 2.08
N ASP A 10 1.31 -23.29 1.10
CA ASP A 10 1.73 -23.37 -0.29
C ASP A 10 1.69 -21.96 -0.93
N PRO A 11 2.82 -21.44 -1.44
CA PRO A 11 2.83 -20.14 -2.12
C PRO A 11 1.97 -20.09 -3.40
N ALA A 12 1.54 -21.24 -3.94
CA ALA A 12 0.62 -21.34 -5.06
C ALA A 12 -0.87 -21.38 -4.67
N ASP A 13 -1.18 -21.44 -3.36
CA ASP A 13 -2.57 -21.43 -2.88
C ASP A 13 -3.29 -20.14 -3.30
N PRO A 14 -4.46 -20.23 -3.97
CA PRO A 14 -5.26 -19.07 -4.30
C PRO A 14 -5.52 -18.13 -3.12
N GLN A 15 -5.70 -18.65 -1.90
CA GLN A 15 -5.91 -17.81 -0.72
C GLN A 15 -4.63 -17.08 -0.29
N ALA A 16 -3.49 -17.76 -0.33
CA ALA A 16 -2.19 -17.16 -0.05
C ALA A 16 -1.85 -16.05 -1.07
N VAL A 17 -2.17 -16.26 -2.35
CA VAL A 17 -1.98 -15.28 -3.42
C VAL A 17 -2.90 -14.07 -3.21
N ALA A 18 -4.17 -14.30 -2.88
CA ALA A 18 -5.13 -13.23 -2.61
C ALA A 18 -4.71 -12.39 -1.40
N LEU A 19 -4.26 -13.03 -0.32
CA LEU A 19 -3.75 -12.36 0.88
C LEU A 19 -2.55 -11.47 0.56
N ARG A 20 -1.57 -11.99 -0.21
CA ARG A 20 -0.40 -11.21 -0.62
C ARG A 20 -0.79 -9.98 -1.43
N ARG A 21 -1.72 -10.12 -2.38
CA ARG A 21 -2.23 -9.00 -3.19
C ARG A 21 -2.90 -7.94 -2.33
N ALA A 22 -3.83 -8.35 -1.46
CA ALA A 22 -4.52 -7.43 -0.55
C ALA A 22 -3.53 -6.70 0.39
N ALA A 23 -2.50 -7.40 0.88
CA ALA A 23 -1.48 -6.80 1.73
C ALA A 23 -0.62 -5.77 0.96
N GLN A 24 -0.30 -6.03 -0.31
CA GLN A 24 0.40 -5.07 -1.19
C GLN A 24 -0.46 -3.85 -1.50
N GLU A 25 -1.75 -4.03 -1.78
CA GLU A 25 -2.70 -2.93 -2.01
C GLU A 25 -2.86 -2.05 -0.77
N PHE A 26 -2.92 -2.67 0.41
CA PHE A 26 -2.93 -1.93 1.68
C PHE A 26 -1.65 -1.10 1.87
N GLU A 27 -0.47 -1.69 1.63
CA GLU A 27 0.80 -0.96 1.73
C GLU A 27 0.86 0.22 0.75
N ALA A 28 0.31 0.07 -0.47
CA ALA A 28 0.21 1.17 -1.43
C ALA A 28 -0.69 2.31 -0.91
N LEU A 29 -1.83 1.99 -0.30
CA LEU A 29 -2.71 3.01 0.30
C LEU A 29 -2.01 3.77 1.42
N VAL A 30 -1.28 3.05 2.29
CA VAL A 30 -0.50 3.66 3.37
C VAL A 30 0.59 4.57 2.81
N LEU A 31 1.33 4.11 1.80
CA LEU A 31 2.36 4.91 1.13
C LEU A 31 1.77 6.17 0.49
N ALA A 32 0.63 6.06 -0.19
CA ALA A 32 -0.06 7.21 -0.76
C ALA A 32 -0.44 8.25 0.33
N GLN A 33 -0.95 7.80 1.48
CA GLN A 33 -1.25 8.70 2.61
C GLN A 33 0.01 9.32 3.24
N LEU A 34 1.10 8.56 3.33
CA LEU A 34 2.38 9.10 3.81
C LEU A 34 2.94 10.17 2.86
N LEU A 35 2.93 9.92 1.55
CA LEU A 35 3.35 10.88 0.53
C LEU A 35 2.52 12.16 0.59
N LYS A 36 1.20 12.01 0.67
CA LYS A 36 0.26 13.12 0.85
C LYS A 36 0.54 13.92 2.14
N SER A 37 0.81 13.23 3.24
CA SER A 37 1.08 13.86 4.54
C SER A 37 2.41 14.61 4.55
N ALA A 38 3.47 13.99 4.00
CA ALA A 38 4.77 14.63 3.84
C ALA A 38 4.64 15.91 3.00
N ARG A 39 3.87 15.86 1.91
CA ARG A 39 3.62 17.02 1.05
C ARG A 39 2.91 18.14 1.79
N ARG A 40 1.80 17.85 2.50
CA ARG A 40 1.10 18.84 3.33
C ARG A 40 2.02 19.49 4.38
N ALA A 41 2.94 18.71 4.96
CA ALA A 41 3.93 19.25 5.89
C ALA A 41 4.92 20.21 5.20
N THR A 42 5.28 19.96 3.94
CA THR A 42 6.16 20.84 3.15
C THR A 42 5.48 22.05 2.51
N GLU A 43 4.17 21.98 2.22
CA GLU A 43 3.39 23.09 1.63
C GLU A 43 3.37 24.33 2.55
N GLY A 44 3.47 24.14 3.87
CA GLY A 44 3.63 25.24 4.82
C GLY A 44 4.99 25.96 4.79
N TRP A 45 5.99 25.40 4.08
CA TRP A 45 7.36 25.91 4.04
C TRP A 45 7.76 26.49 2.68
N GLY A 46 7.08 26.10 1.59
CA GLY A 46 7.36 26.53 0.23
C GLY A 46 6.11 27.10 -0.42
N GLY A 47 5.89 28.40 -0.25
CA GLY A 47 4.70 29.10 -0.75
C GLY A 47 4.48 28.93 -2.25
N GLY A 48 3.25 28.56 -2.61
CA GLY A 48 2.74 28.58 -3.97
C GLY A 48 1.57 27.64 -4.14
N GLU A 49 0.35 28.19 -4.16
CA GLU A 49 -0.82 27.42 -4.63
C GLU A 49 -0.53 26.91 -6.04
N LEU A 50 -0.51 25.58 -6.17
CA LEU A 50 -0.41 24.94 -7.47
C LEU A 50 -1.73 25.17 -8.20
N HIS A 51 -1.66 25.48 -9.49
CA HIS A 51 -2.85 25.50 -10.33
C HIS A 51 -3.62 24.17 -10.18
N PRO A 52 -4.97 24.18 -10.16
CA PRO A 52 -5.78 22.98 -9.94
C PRO A 52 -5.47 21.79 -10.86
N GLY A 53 -4.99 22.03 -12.08
CA GLY A 53 -4.55 20.96 -12.98
C GLY A 53 -3.26 20.27 -12.50
N LEU A 54 -2.31 21.04 -11.95
CA LEU A 54 -1.05 20.51 -11.44
C LEU A 54 -1.22 19.74 -10.13
N SER A 55 -2.22 20.08 -9.31
CA SER A 55 -2.54 19.30 -8.10
C SER A 55 -3.09 17.92 -8.46
N VAL A 56 -4.04 17.84 -9.40
CA VAL A 56 -4.61 16.56 -9.85
C VAL A 56 -3.56 15.64 -10.46
N TRP A 57 -2.72 16.15 -11.38
CA TRP A 57 -1.64 15.35 -11.97
C TRP A 57 -0.66 14.82 -10.92
N ARG A 58 -0.44 15.59 -9.86
CA ARG A 58 0.47 15.23 -8.77
C ARG A 58 -0.12 14.17 -7.85
N GLU A 59 -1.42 14.23 -7.57
CA GLU A 59 -2.13 13.18 -6.84
C GLU A 59 -2.07 11.85 -7.60
N VAL A 60 -2.32 11.86 -8.91
CA VAL A 60 -2.21 10.66 -9.76
C VAL A 60 -0.77 10.13 -9.76
N LEU A 61 0.24 11.01 -9.83
CA LEU A 61 1.64 10.62 -9.74
C LEU A 61 1.96 9.94 -8.40
N ASP A 62 1.47 10.49 -7.29
CA ASP A 62 1.68 9.94 -5.95
C ASP A 62 1.08 8.55 -5.82
N GLU A 63 -0.11 8.32 -6.38
CA GLU A 63 -0.74 7.00 -6.40
C GLU A 63 0.08 5.98 -7.19
N GLN A 64 0.56 6.34 -8.38
CA GLN A 64 1.38 5.45 -9.20
C GLN A 64 2.73 5.16 -8.54
N LEU A 65 3.34 6.17 -7.91
CA LEU A 65 4.57 6.01 -7.16
C LEU A 65 4.35 5.08 -5.96
N ALA A 66 3.28 5.28 -5.19
CA ALA A 66 2.95 4.43 -4.05
C ALA A 66 2.73 2.97 -4.47
N LEU A 67 2.01 2.73 -5.57
CA LEU A 67 1.81 1.39 -6.14
C LEU A 67 3.13 0.75 -6.58
N ALA A 68 4.00 1.49 -7.26
CA ALA A 68 5.30 0.99 -7.69
C ALA A 68 6.19 0.62 -6.50
N VAL A 69 6.24 1.49 -5.49
CA VAL A 69 7.03 1.27 -4.27
C VAL A 69 6.49 0.08 -3.48
N ALA A 70 5.17 -0.04 -3.29
CA ALA A 70 4.56 -1.18 -2.61
C ALA A 70 4.86 -2.51 -3.33
N LYS A 71 4.77 -2.54 -4.66
CA LYS A 71 5.12 -3.72 -5.46
C LYS A 71 6.59 -4.13 -5.31
N ALA A 72 7.49 -3.15 -5.18
CA ALA A 72 8.90 -3.39 -4.90
C ALA A 72 9.19 -3.81 -3.44
N GLY A 73 8.18 -3.81 -2.57
CA GLY A 73 8.29 -4.19 -1.16
C GLY A 73 8.48 -3.02 -0.19
N GLY A 74 8.36 -1.79 -0.69
CA GLY A 74 8.24 -0.51 0.04
C GLY A 74 8.73 -0.49 1.48
N LEU A 75 7.79 -0.50 2.42
CA LEU A 75 8.03 -0.45 3.86
C LEU A 75 8.15 -1.86 4.47
N GLY A 76 7.84 -2.91 3.70
CA GLY A 76 7.75 -4.28 4.14
C GLY A 76 6.46 -4.62 4.89
N LEU A 77 5.49 -3.70 4.93
CA LEU A 77 4.22 -3.89 5.63
C LEU A 77 3.41 -5.03 5.03
N ALA A 78 3.41 -5.17 3.70
CA ALA A 78 2.72 -6.26 3.02
C ALA A 78 3.22 -7.63 3.51
N ARG A 79 4.54 -7.80 3.63
CA ARG A 79 5.17 -9.03 4.13
C ARG A 79 4.85 -9.28 5.60
N TYR A 80 4.87 -8.23 6.41
CA TYR A 80 4.52 -8.33 7.83
C TYR A 80 3.07 -8.78 8.02
N LEU A 81 2.13 -8.19 7.27
CA LEU A 81 0.70 -8.54 7.32
C LEU A 81 0.44 -9.97 6.86
N GLU A 82 1.08 -10.41 5.77
CA GLU A 82 1.00 -11.79 5.29
C GLU A 82 1.44 -12.77 6.39
N GLN A 83 2.56 -12.48 7.07
CA GLN A 83 3.05 -13.32 8.15
C GLN A 83 2.15 -13.28 9.40
N ALA A 84 1.61 -12.12 9.75
CA ALA A 84 0.76 -11.96 10.93
C ALA A 84 -0.58 -12.69 10.75
N LEU A 85 -1.18 -12.60 9.55
CA LEU A 85 -2.47 -13.20 9.24
C LEU A 85 -2.38 -14.73 9.01
N ARG A 86 -1.23 -15.24 8.58
CA ARG A 86 -0.99 -16.70 8.52
C ARG A 86 -0.81 -17.37 9.89
N ARG A 87 -0.44 -16.61 10.92
CA ARG A 87 -0.23 -17.12 12.29
C ARG A 87 -1.53 -17.18 13.11
N ARG A 88 -2.66 -16.74 12.56
CA ARG A 88 -3.93 -16.59 13.25
C ARG A 88 -4.95 -17.59 12.72
#